data_AF-A0AAW2TK81-F1
#
_entry.id   AF-A0AAW2TK81-F1
#
_cell.length_a   1.000
_cell.length_b   1.000
_cell.length_c   1.000
_cell.angle_alpha   90.00
_cell.angle_beta   90.00
_cell.angle_gamma   90.00
#
_symmetry.space_group_name_H-M   'P 1'
#
loop_
_entity.id
_entity.type
_entity.pdbx_description
1 polymer ?
#
loop_
_entity_poly.entity_id
_entity_poly.type
_entity_poly.pdbx_seq_one_letter_code
_entity_poly.pdbx_strand_id
1 'polypeptide(L)'
;MKLPVLILSFLLLSTAAYAHNITRILAQHPDFSTFNHYLTTTHLADEINRRRTITVCAVDNAAMNDLLSNHFSLYTIKNILSLHIFADYFGSKKLHQITKGSTTTSSLFQATGEAAGTSGYVNITDMKGGKVGFSPVDSDSDQPMATYVKSIEELPYNISVIQISHILSSPEAEAPTAAPTDVNITSLMAKQGCKAFSDLITAQGADETFTQSVEGGLTIFCPSDDALKSFMPRYKNLTADGKTSLLLYHGVPNDGEDVKIETKVVTATIKGTLIDEDPLAVYKIDKVLLPSELFKVAPPAPGTKSAKSRAQDEADAPGPAGDEVPADENSSNDGVRLVGDGGLLSLSFSLVLGVLVCAF
;
A
#
# COMPACT_ATOMS: atom_id res chain seq x y z
N MET A 1 46.67 -32.85 -29.46
CA MET A 1 45.35 -33.01 -28.80
C MET A 1 44.36 -32.01 -29.39
N LYS A 2 43.07 -32.36 -29.51
CA LYS A 2 41.98 -31.40 -29.76
C LYS A 2 41.12 -31.35 -28.50
N LEU A 3 40.94 -30.17 -27.94
CA LEU A 3 40.13 -29.94 -26.73
C LEU A 3 38.66 -29.78 -27.14
N PRO A 4 37.70 -30.52 -26.55
CA PRO A 4 36.28 -30.30 -26.84
C PRO A 4 35.78 -29.05 -26.08
N VAL A 5 35.22 -28.09 -26.82
CA VAL A 5 34.54 -26.93 -26.23
C VAL A 5 33.17 -27.36 -25.72
N LEU A 6 33.00 -27.40 -24.40
CA LEU A 6 31.71 -27.65 -23.77
C LEU A 6 30.85 -26.38 -23.86
N ILE A 7 29.91 -26.33 -24.80
CA ILE A 7 28.94 -25.23 -24.89
C ILE A 7 27.87 -25.43 -23.82
N LEU A 8 28.00 -24.73 -22.69
CA LEU A 8 27.00 -24.69 -21.64
C LEU A 8 25.84 -23.78 -22.09
N SER A 9 24.81 -24.37 -22.70
CA SER A 9 23.60 -23.64 -23.11
C SER A 9 22.78 -23.26 -21.87
N PHE A 10 22.99 -22.05 -21.36
CA PHE A 10 22.24 -21.50 -20.24
C PHE A 10 20.79 -21.21 -20.67
N LEU A 11 19.90 -22.17 -20.41
CA LEU A 11 18.47 -22.01 -20.68
C LEU A 11 17.91 -20.96 -19.71
N LEU A 12 17.73 -19.72 -20.18
CA LEU A 12 17.01 -18.70 -19.45
C LEU A 12 15.54 -19.14 -19.33
N LEU A 13 15.21 -19.76 -18.19
CA LEU A 13 13.83 -20.01 -17.79
C LEU A 13 13.19 -18.64 -17.51
N SER A 14 12.55 -18.08 -18.53
CA SER A 14 11.71 -16.90 -18.39
C SER A 14 10.50 -17.28 -17.54
N THR A 15 10.60 -17.06 -16.23
CA THR A 15 9.46 -17.14 -15.32
C THR A 15 8.46 -16.07 -15.73
N ALA A 16 7.45 -16.47 -16.50
CA ALA A 16 6.31 -15.62 -16.80
C ALA A 16 5.62 -15.31 -15.47
N ALA A 17 5.79 -14.08 -14.98
CA ALA A 17 5.03 -13.60 -13.84
C ALA A 17 3.57 -13.48 -14.28
N TYR A 18 2.76 -14.49 -13.96
CA TYR A 18 1.32 -14.45 -14.19
C TYR A 18 0.70 -13.45 -13.23
N ALA A 19 0.69 -12.17 -13.62
CA ALA A 19 -0.18 -11.18 -13.03
C ALA A 19 -1.62 -11.61 -13.31
N HIS A 20 -2.31 -12.08 -12.26
CA HIS A 20 -3.73 -12.32 -12.35
C HIS A 20 -4.48 -10.98 -12.36
N ASN A 21 -5.71 -10.99 -12.84
CA ASN A 21 -6.57 -9.81 -12.80
C ASN A 21 -8.00 -10.24 -12.43
N ILE A 22 -8.42 -9.94 -11.20
CA ILE A 22 -9.69 -10.42 -10.66
C ILE A 22 -10.89 -9.91 -11.45
N THR A 23 -10.85 -8.66 -11.93
CA THR A 23 -11.99 -8.09 -12.66
C THR A 23 -12.15 -8.72 -14.04
N ARG A 24 -11.05 -9.12 -14.69
CA ARG A 24 -11.04 -9.91 -15.93
C ARG A 24 -11.44 -11.37 -15.72
N ILE A 25 -11.13 -11.97 -14.57
CA ILE A 25 -11.61 -13.31 -14.22
C ILE A 25 -13.13 -13.25 -14.05
N LEU A 26 -13.63 -12.41 -13.14
CA LEU A 26 -15.06 -12.29 -12.84
C LEU A 26 -15.90 -11.78 -14.04
N ALA A 27 -15.34 -10.97 -14.94
CA ALA A 27 -16.04 -10.53 -16.16
C ALA A 27 -16.45 -11.68 -17.10
N GLN A 28 -15.88 -12.88 -16.95
CA GLN A 28 -16.27 -14.08 -17.71
C GLN A 28 -17.50 -14.78 -17.10
N HIS A 29 -17.97 -14.33 -15.94
CA HIS A 29 -19.05 -14.96 -15.17
C HIS A 29 -20.12 -13.92 -14.78
N PRO A 30 -21.18 -13.73 -15.60
CA PRO A 30 -22.20 -12.69 -15.39
C PRO A 30 -22.89 -12.73 -14.02
N ASP A 31 -22.99 -13.92 -13.40
CA ASP A 31 -23.57 -14.12 -12.08
C ASP A 31 -22.86 -13.35 -10.95
N PHE A 32 -21.65 -12.82 -11.20
CA PHE A 32 -20.82 -12.07 -10.24
C PHE A 32 -20.60 -10.61 -10.66
N SER A 33 -21.38 -10.10 -11.62
CA SER A 33 -21.20 -8.74 -12.17
C SER A 33 -21.29 -7.65 -11.09
N THR A 34 -22.20 -7.78 -10.12
CA THR A 34 -22.36 -6.80 -9.04
C THR A 34 -21.17 -6.85 -8.07
N PHE A 35 -20.72 -8.04 -7.68
CA PHE A 35 -19.52 -8.21 -6.85
C PHE A 35 -18.27 -7.62 -7.53
N ASN A 36 -18.10 -7.90 -8.83
CA ASN A 36 -17.00 -7.37 -9.64
C ASN A 36 -17.04 -5.83 -9.75
N HIS A 37 -18.23 -5.25 -9.91
CA HIS A 37 -18.42 -3.79 -9.93
C HIS A 37 -17.99 -3.17 -8.60
N TYR A 38 -18.43 -3.71 -7.46
CA TYR A 38 -18.05 -3.15 -6.16
C TYR A 38 -16.58 -3.37 -5.83
N LEU A 39 -15.96 -4.51 -6.17
CA LEU A 39 -14.50 -4.67 -6.05
C LEU A 39 -13.73 -3.59 -6.85
N THR A 40 -14.24 -3.18 -8.00
CA THR A 40 -13.64 -2.12 -8.81
C THR A 40 -13.85 -0.74 -8.17
N THR A 41 -15.08 -0.46 -7.73
CA THR A 41 -15.49 0.86 -7.20
C THR A 41 -14.90 1.16 -5.81
N THR A 42 -14.58 0.12 -5.02
CA THR A 42 -13.91 0.25 -3.71
C THR A 42 -12.38 0.13 -3.78
N HIS A 43 -11.80 0.04 -4.98
CA HIS A 43 -10.38 -0.20 -5.26
C HIS A 43 -9.79 -1.53 -4.74
N LEU A 44 -10.60 -2.42 -4.14
CA LEU A 44 -10.15 -3.75 -3.71
C LEU A 44 -9.62 -4.62 -4.86
N ALA A 45 -10.13 -4.41 -6.07
CA ALA A 45 -9.62 -5.06 -7.28
C ALA A 45 -8.11 -4.85 -7.46
N ASP A 46 -7.63 -3.62 -7.24
CA ASP A 46 -6.21 -3.28 -7.43
C ASP A 46 -5.35 -3.81 -6.28
N GLU A 47 -5.89 -3.92 -5.07
CA GLU A 47 -5.22 -4.59 -3.97
C GLU A 47 -5.08 -6.10 -4.23
N ILE A 48 -6.17 -6.78 -4.59
CA ILE A 48 -6.18 -8.21 -4.95
C ILE A 48 -5.11 -8.49 -6.01
N ASN A 49 -5.12 -7.73 -7.11
CA ASN A 49 -4.21 -7.91 -8.26
C ASN A 49 -2.72 -7.72 -7.93
N ARG A 50 -2.38 -7.06 -6.81
CA ARG A 50 -1.00 -6.84 -6.36
C ARG A 50 -0.50 -7.93 -5.41
N ARG A 51 -1.39 -8.73 -4.82
CA ARG A 51 -1.03 -9.82 -3.90
C ARG A 51 -0.48 -11.00 -4.71
N ARG A 52 0.52 -11.70 -4.19
CA ARG A 52 1.13 -12.88 -4.86
C ARG A 52 0.35 -14.18 -4.64
N THR A 53 -0.38 -14.21 -3.54
CA THR A 53 -1.15 -15.34 -3.04
C THR A 53 -2.45 -14.74 -2.51
N ILE A 54 -3.60 -15.18 -3.00
CA ILE A 54 -4.89 -14.65 -2.55
C ILE A 54 -6.02 -15.67 -2.79
N THR A 55 -7.06 -15.63 -1.96
CA THR A 55 -8.35 -16.28 -2.24
C THR A 55 -9.46 -15.23 -2.26
N VAL A 56 -10.27 -15.25 -3.30
CA VAL A 56 -11.45 -14.38 -3.46
C VAL A 56 -12.70 -15.25 -3.29
N CYS A 57 -13.42 -15.05 -2.19
CA CYS A 57 -14.73 -15.66 -1.95
C CYS A 57 -15.82 -14.82 -2.63
N ALA A 58 -16.03 -15.06 -3.91
CA ALA A 58 -17.05 -14.37 -4.68
C ALA A 58 -18.47 -14.79 -4.24
N VAL A 59 -19.35 -13.80 -4.14
CA VAL A 59 -20.79 -13.95 -3.93
C VAL A 59 -21.53 -13.56 -5.20
N ASP A 60 -22.63 -14.24 -5.49
CA ASP A 60 -23.41 -13.95 -6.69
C ASP A 60 -24.24 -12.65 -6.56
N ASN A 61 -24.83 -12.24 -7.67
CA ASN A 61 -25.64 -11.03 -7.75
C ASN A 61 -26.85 -11.03 -6.78
N ALA A 62 -27.37 -12.19 -6.36
CA ALA A 62 -28.47 -12.23 -5.41
C ALA A 62 -27.98 -11.90 -3.99
N ALA A 63 -26.94 -12.58 -3.53
CA ALA A 63 -26.30 -12.27 -2.24
C ALA A 63 -25.75 -10.83 -2.17
N MET A 64 -25.25 -10.29 -3.29
CA MET A 64 -24.90 -8.87 -3.37
C MET A 64 -26.10 -7.93 -3.27
N ASN A 65 -27.24 -8.26 -3.89
CA ASN A 65 -28.45 -7.44 -3.76
C ASN A 65 -28.97 -7.43 -2.31
N ASP A 66 -28.87 -8.55 -1.60
CA ASP A 66 -29.22 -8.65 -0.18
C ASP A 66 -28.32 -7.72 0.65
N LEU A 67 -27.00 -7.72 0.43
CA LEU A 67 -26.06 -6.77 1.07
C LEU A 67 -26.46 -5.31 0.81
N LEU A 68 -26.70 -4.96 -0.46
CA LEU A 68 -26.99 -3.58 -0.87
C LEU A 68 -28.34 -3.06 -0.37
N SER A 69 -29.28 -3.95 -0.02
CA SER A 69 -30.58 -3.58 0.56
C SER A 69 -30.46 -2.92 1.94
N ASN A 70 -29.33 -3.09 2.64
CA ASN A 70 -29.07 -2.47 3.94
C ASN A 70 -28.64 -0.99 3.84
N HIS A 71 -28.47 -0.46 2.63
CA HIS A 71 -28.04 0.93 2.38
C HIS A 71 -26.73 1.34 3.07
N PHE A 72 -25.80 0.39 3.21
CA PHE A 72 -24.46 0.62 3.70
C PHE A 72 -23.68 1.63 2.83
N SER A 73 -22.77 2.38 3.46
CA SER A 73 -21.85 3.27 2.74
C SER A 73 -20.90 2.47 1.83
N LEU A 74 -20.34 3.11 0.79
CA LEU A 74 -19.36 2.46 -0.09
C LEU A 74 -18.13 1.94 0.68
N TYR A 75 -17.72 2.66 1.72
CA TYR A 75 -16.64 2.27 2.63
C TYR A 75 -17.04 1.07 3.52
N THR A 76 -18.24 1.05 4.10
CA THR A 76 -18.75 -0.15 4.82
C THR A 76 -18.83 -1.36 3.88
N ILE A 77 -19.26 -1.16 2.63
CA ILE A 77 -19.23 -2.21 1.60
C ILE A 77 -17.79 -2.66 1.31
N LYS A 78 -16.80 -1.75 1.26
CA LYS A 78 -15.38 -2.10 1.14
C LYS A 78 -14.93 -3.01 2.29
N ASN A 79 -15.31 -2.71 3.53
CA ASN A 79 -14.88 -3.50 4.69
C ASN A 79 -15.51 -4.90 4.70
N ILE A 80 -16.81 -4.99 4.41
CA ILE A 80 -17.52 -6.27 4.23
C ILE A 80 -16.91 -7.07 3.06
N LEU A 81 -16.63 -6.46 1.91
CA LEU A 81 -15.99 -7.16 0.79
C LEU A 81 -14.54 -7.55 1.11
N SER A 82 -13.83 -6.80 1.95
CA SER A 82 -12.48 -7.13 2.40
C SER A 82 -12.44 -8.39 3.28
N LEU A 83 -13.50 -8.69 4.04
CA LEU A 83 -13.67 -9.98 4.74
C LEU A 83 -13.71 -11.18 3.78
N HIS A 84 -14.18 -10.99 2.54
CA HIS A 84 -14.31 -12.06 1.55
C HIS A 84 -13.00 -12.41 0.86
N ILE A 85 -11.94 -11.64 1.09
CA ILE A 85 -10.64 -11.85 0.44
C ILE A 85 -9.64 -12.38 1.46
N PHE A 86 -9.20 -13.63 1.34
CA PHE A 86 -8.22 -14.22 2.26
C PHE A 86 -6.79 -14.03 1.74
N ALA A 87 -5.87 -13.68 2.64
CA ALA A 87 -4.44 -13.51 2.34
C ALA A 87 -3.74 -14.82 1.93
N ASP A 88 -4.31 -15.97 2.31
CA ASP A 88 -3.82 -17.31 1.98
C ASP A 88 -4.51 -17.90 0.74
N TYR A 89 -3.83 -18.84 0.06
CA TYR A 89 -4.44 -19.64 -1.01
C TYR A 89 -5.30 -20.79 -0.44
N PHE A 90 -6.58 -20.83 -0.82
CA PHE A 90 -7.53 -21.89 -0.54
C PHE A 90 -8.28 -22.29 -1.82
N GLY A 91 -7.67 -23.22 -2.55
CA GLY A 91 -8.34 -23.94 -3.65
C GLY A 91 -9.28 -25.03 -3.14
N SER A 92 -10.19 -25.49 -3.99
CA SER A 92 -11.23 -26.47 -3.69
C SER A 92 -10.69 -27.73 -2.99
N LYS A 93 -9.54 -28.27 -3.45
CA LYS A 93 -8.91 -29.43 -2.82
C LYS A 93 -8.44 -29.17 -1.39
N LYS A 94 -7.88 -27.98 -1.10
CA LYS A 94 -7.38 -27.63 0.24
C LYS A 94 -8.55 -27.46 1.22
N LEU A 95 -9.66 -26.88 0.75
CA LEU A 95 -10.89 -26.69 1.53
C LEU A 95 -11.50 -28.02 2.01
N HIS A 96 -11.59 -29.03 1.14
CA HIS A 96 -12.11 -30.37 1.47
C HIS A 96 -11.04 -31.30 2.10
N GLN A 97 -9.89 -30.75 2.51
CA GLN A 97 -8.78 -31.49 3.13
C GLN A 97 -8.27 -30.79 4.39
N ILE A 98 -9.11 -29.96 5.04
CA ILE A 98 -8.77 -29.26 6.27
C ILE A 98 -8.59 -30.27 7.40
N THR A 99 -7.33 -30.62 7.67
CA THR A 99 -6.96 -31.51 8.77
C THR A 99 -7.42 -30.93 10.10
N LYS A 100 -8.02 -31.77 10.96
CA LYS A 100 -8.70 -31.39 12.22
C LYS A 100 -10.09 -30.73 12.05
N GLY A 101 -10.61 -30.62 10.82
CA GLY A 101 -11.99 -30.20 10.55
C GLY A 101 -12.26 -28.70 10.59
N SER A 102 -11.36 -27.88 11.14
CA SER A 102 -11.45 -26.42 11.04
C SER A 102 -10.07 -25.77 11.03
N THR A 103 -9.96 -24.60 10.40
CA THR A 103 -8.77 -23.76 10.34
C THR A 103 -9.19 -22.29 10.25
N THR A 104 -8.31 -21.36 10.64
CA THR A 104 -8.60 -19.92 10.66
C THR A 104 -7.61 -19.22 9.73
N THR A 105 -8.09 -18.26 8.93
CA THR A 105 -7.25 -17.43 8.05
C THR A 105 -7.59 -15.95 8.21
N SER A 106 -6.63 -15.08 7.92
CA SER A 106 -6.81 -13.62 7.91
C SER A 106 -7.37 -13.16 6.57
N SER A 107 -8.40 -12.31 6.61
CA SER A 107 -8.88 -11.59 5.44
C SER A 107 -8.06 -10.32 5.15
N LEU A 108 -8.33 -9.64 4.03
CA LEU A 108 -7.80 -8.30 3.79
C LEU A 108 -8.38 -7.28 4.77
N PHE A 109 -9.59 -7.49 5.31
CA PHE A 109 -10.11 -6.63 6.38
C PHE A 109 -9.21 -6.69 7.62
N GLN A 110 -8.65 -7.86 7.95
CA GLN A 110 -7.64 -7.95 9.02
C GLN A 110 -6.33 -7.23 8.68
N ALA A 111 -5.99 -7.15 7.39
CA ALA A 111 -4.76 -6.55 6.90
C ALA A 111 -4.82 -5.01 6.80
N THR A 112 -6.01 -4.38 6.91
CA THR A 112 -6.15 -2.91 7.00
C THR A 112 -5.73 -2.34 8.36
N GLY A 113 -5.68 -3.19 9.40
CA GLY A 113 -5.52 -2.75 10.79
C GLY A 113 -6.78 -2.17 11.45
N GLU A 114 -7.86 -1.93 10.70
CA GLU A 114 -9.15 -1.44 11.22
C GLU A 114 -9.87 -2.51 12.06
N ALA A 115 -9.71 -3.79 11.71
CA ALA A 115 -10.33 -4.90 12.39
C ALA A 115 -9.79 -5.09 13.82
N ALA A 116 -10.63 -4.81 14.82
CA ALA A 116 -10.28 -4.97 16.23
C ALA A 116 -9.96 -6.43 16.57
N GLY A 117 -8.79 -6.68 17.16
CA GLY A 117 -8.42 -8.00 17.69
C GLY A 117 -8.42 -9.12 16.65
N THR A 118 -9.52 -9.87 16.55
CA THR A 118 -9.71 -11.01 15.65
C THR A 118 -10.83 -10.84 14.62
N SER A 119 -11.48 -9.67 14.55
CA SER A 119 -12.74 -9.51 13.79
C SER A 119 -12.58 -9.55 12.28
N GLY A 120 -11.34 -9.52 11.77
CA GLY A 120 -10.99 -9.74 10.37
C GLY A 120 -10.60 -11.19 10.03
N TYR A 121 -10.59 -12.12 10.99
CA TYR A 121 -10.32 -13.53 10.74
C TYR A 121 -11.58 -14.31 10.38
N VAL A 122 -11.43 -15.32 9.53
CA VAL A 122 -12.51 -16.22 9.11
C VAL A 122 -12.14 -17.67 9.42
N ASN A 123 -13.04 -18.35 10.12
CA ASN A 123 -12.99 -19.79 10.35
C ASN A 123 -13.53 -20.53 9.13
N ILE A 124 -12.73 -21.45 8.60
CA ILE A 124 -13.06 -22.35 7.50
C ILE A 124 -13.21 -23.76 8.08
N THR A 125 -14.41 -24.32 8.00
CA THR A 125 -14.76 -25.59 8.66
C THR A 125 -15.19 -26.63 7.63
N ASP A 126 -14.46 -27.75 7.56
CA ASP A 126 -14.84 -28.92 6.76
C ASP A 126 -15.90 -29.74 7.50
N MET A 127 -17.10 -29.79 6.93
CA MET A 127 -18.29 -30.35 7.53
C MET A 127 -18.60 -31.74 6.99
N LYS A 128 -19.29 -32.54 7.83
CA LYS A 128 -19.87 -33.83 7.41
C LYS A 128 -20.73 -33.66 6.16
N GLY A 129 -20.48 -34.53 5.17
CA GLY A 129 -21.15 -34.48 3.86
C GLY A 129 -20.37 -33.72 2.78
N GLY A 130 -19.11 -33.34 3.02
CA GLY A 130 -18.26 -32.68 2.02
C GLY A 130 -18.70 -31.25 1.73
N LYS A 131 -19.25 -30.56 2.73
CA LYS A 131 -19.55 -29.13 2.68
C LYS A 131 -18.47 -28.39 3.44
N VAL A 132 -18.06 -27.22 2.95
CA VAL A 132 -17.12 -26.36 3.67
C VAL A 132 -17.86 -25.08 4.06
N GLY A 133 -17.87 -24.76 5.34
CA GLY A 133 -18.47 -23.56 5.92
C GLY A 133 -17.43 -22.47 6.17
N PHE A 134 -17.85 -21.22 6.07
CA PHE A 134 -17.07 -20.01 6.34
C PHE A 134 -17.84 -19.15 7.34
N SER A 135 -17.18 -18.74 8.41
CA SER A 135 -17.76 -17.89 9.46
C SER A 135 -16.69 -16.92 9.98
N PRO A 136 -16.90 -15.60 9.93
CA PRO A 136 -16.04 -14.65 10.63
C PRO A 136 -15.97 -15.00 12.12
N VAL A 137 -14.80 -14.80 12.75
CA VAL A 137 -14.57 -15.22 14.14
C VAL A 137 -15.56 -14.57 15.10
N ASP A 138 -15.88 -13.30 14.86
CA ASP A 138 -16.78 -12.48 15.68
C ASP A 138 -18.15 -12.26 15.00
N SER A 139 -18.63 -13.22 14.18
CA SER A 139 -19.96 -13.16 13.57
C SER A 139 -21.10 -13.49 14.55
N ASP A 140 -22.23 -12.79 14.42
CA ASP A 140 -23.45 -13.10 15.18
C ASP A 140 -23.97 -14.51 14.87
N SER A 141 -24.35 -15.25 15.91
CA SER A 141 -24.79 -16.66 15.79
C SER A 141 -26.05 -16.89 14.95
N ASP A 142 -26.79 -15.81 14.68
CA ASP A 142 -28.07 -15.83 13.98
C ASP A 142 -27.90 -15.63 12.46
N GLN A 143 -26.72 -15.24 11.96
CA GLN A 143 -26.47 -15.11 10.53
C GLN A 143 -26.28 -16.49 9.85
N PRO A 144 -26.79 -16.66 8.61
CA PRO A 144 -26.64 -17.92 7.89
C PRO A 144 -25.17 -18.15 7.49
N MET A 145 -24.57 -19.22 8.01
CA MET A 145 -23.19 -19.60 7.67
C MET A 145 -23.02 -19.76 6.15
N ALA A 146 -22.13 -18.93 5.58
CA ALA A 146 -21.72 -19.05 4.19
C ALA A 146 -21.06 -20.41 3.94
N THR A 147 -21.32 -21.00 2.78
CA THR A 147 -20.83 -22.34 2.41
C THR A 147 -20.26 -22.34 1.00
N TYR A 148 -19.21 -23.14 0.79
CA TYR A 148 -18.60 -23.35 -0.53
C TYR A 148 -19.62 -23.90 -1.52
N VAL A 149 -19.75 -23.25 -2.67
CA VAL A 149 -20.65 -23.66 -3.75
C VAL A 149 -19.86 -24.33 -4.87
N LYS A 150 -18.88 -23.62 -5.45
CA LYS A 150 -18.05 -24.10 -6.56
C LYS A 150 -16.72 -23.34 -6.64
N SER A 151 -15.76 -23.92 -7.35
CA SER A 151 -14.56 -23.22 -7.80
C SER A 151 -14.92 -22.48 -9.10
N ILE A 152 -14.47 -21.23 -9.23
CA ILE A 152 -14.70 -20.38 -10.41
C ILE A 152 -13.43 -20.39 -11.26
N GLU A 153 -12.29 -20.08 -10.66
CA GLU A 153 -10.96 -20.09 -11.28
C GLU A 153 -9.92 -20.47 -10.22
N GLU A 154 -9.03 -21.40 -10.52
CA GLU A 154 -7.90 -21.76 -9.64
C GLU A 154 -6.59 -21.74 -10.42
N LEU A 155 -5.75 -20.74 -10.11
CA LEU A 155 -4.37 -20.65 -10.56
C LEU A 155 -3.47 -21.04 -9.38
N PRO A 156 -2.97 -22.29 -9.32
CA PRO A 156 -2.28 -22.82 -8.14
C PRO A 156 -1.14 -21.93 -7.68
N TYR A 157 -1.08 -21.70 -6.36
CA TYR A 157 -0.09 -20.83 -5.69
C TYR A 157 -0.15 -19.34 -6.05
N ASN A 158 -1.19 -18.88 -6.76
CA ASN A 158 -1.34 -17.50 -7.20
C ASN A 158 -2.70 -16.91 -6.75
N ILE A 159 -3.79 -17.33 -7.38
CA ILE A 159 -5.16 -16.89 -7.03
C ILE A 159 -6.13 -18.06 -7.05
N SER A 160 -7.00 -18.12 -6.05
CA SER A 160 -8.18 -18.98 -6.01
C SER A 160 -9.42 -18.10 -5.99
N VAL A 161 -10.34 -18.26 -6.94
CA VAL A 161 -11.64 -17.60 -6.95
C VAL A 161 -12.70 -18.68 -6.74
N ILE A 162 -13.41 -18.61 -5.63
CA ILE A 162 -14.42 -19.59 -5.22
C ILE A 162 -15.76 -18.89 -5.00
N GLN A 163 -16.87 -19.56 -5.33
CA GLN A 163 -18.19 -19.09 -4.96
C GLN A 163 -18.52 -19.54 -3.53
N ILE A 164 -18.98 -18.61 -2.70
CA ILE A 164 -19.66 -18.90 -1.43
C ILE A 164 -21.14 -18.49 -1.52
N SER A 165 -21.98 -19.07 -0.67
CA SER A 165 -23.45 -18.93 -0.75
C SER A 165 -24.06 -17.70 -0.08
N HIS A 166 -23.35 -17.08 0.86
CA HIS A 166 -23.83 -15.92 1.62
C HIS A 166 -22.69 -14.93 1.85
N ILE A 167 -23.05 -13.68 2.16
CA ILE A 167 -22.12 -12.62 2.56
C ILE A 167 -21.43 -13.03 3.87
N LEU A 168 -20.11 -12.86 3.95
CA LEU A 168 -19.37 -12.87 5.21
C LEU A 168 -19.51 -11.51 5.88
N SER A 169 -20.15 -11.47 7.05
CA SER A 169 -20.39 -10.25 7.81
C SER A 169 -19.96 -10.38 9.27
N SER A 170 -19.52 -9.27 9.87
CA SER A 170 -19.24 -9.15 11.30
C SER A 170 -19.62 -7.75 11.78
N PRO A 171 -19.95 -7.56 13.07
CA PRO A 171 -20.31 -6.25 13.61
C PRO A 171 -19.26 -5.19 13.33
N GLU A 172 -17.96 -5.48 13.48
CA GLU A 172 -16.85 -4.57 13.16
C GLU A 172 -16.74 -4.19 11.67
N ALA A 173 -17.15 -5.04 10.73
CA ALA A 173 -17.12 -4.72 9.30
C ALA A 173 -18.40 -4.02 8.81
N GLU A 174 -19.54 -4.32 9.43
CA GLU A 174 -20.80 -3.58 9.24
C GLU A 174 -20.80 -2.24 9.98
N ALA A 175 -19.99 -2.11 11.04
CA ALA A 175 -19.90 -0.90 11.83
C ALA A 175 -19.59 0.28 10.92
N PRO A 176 -20.34 1.38 11.01
CA PRO A 176 -19.85 2.65 10.51
C PRO A 176 -18.67 3.04 11.39
N THR A 177 -17.44 2.75 10.95
CA THR A 177 -16.28 3.60 11.28
C THR A 177 -16.76 5.04 11.09
N ALA A 178 -16.45 5.91 12.04
CA ALA A 178 -17.02 7.25 12.08
C ALA A 178 -16.70 7.99 10.78
N ALA A 179 -17.63 7.95 9.81
CA ALA A 179 -17.50 8.66 8.57
C ALA A 179 -17.20 10.13 8.91
N PRO A 180 -16.21 10.79 8.27
CA PRO A 180 -15.88 12.18 8.53
C PRO A 180 -17.11 13.08 8.38
N THR A 181 -17.84 13.27 9.49
CA THR A 181 -19.25 13.71 9.50
C THR A 181 -19.43 15.04 8.80
N ASP A 182 -20.10 15.02 7.64
CA ASP A 182 -20.35 16.18 6.78
C ASP A 182 -19.15 17.14 6.69
N VAL A 183 -17.93 16.58 6.63
CA VAL A 183 -16.71 17.37 6.59
C VAL A 183 -16.68 18.08 5.25
N ASN A 184 -17.15 19.33 5.26
CA ASN A 184 -16.90 20.30 4.22
C ASN A 184 -15.37 20.43 4.09
N ILE A 185 -14.79 19.61 3.22
CA ILE A 185 -13.34 19.40 3.09
C ILE A 185 -12.64 20.74 2.86
N THR A 186 -13.27 21.61 2.07
CA THR A 186 -12.86 22.99 1.80
C THR A 186 -12.79 23.86 3.07
N SER A 187 -13.74 23.70 4.00
CA SER A 187 -13.78 24.40 5.29
C SER A 187 -12.77 23.86 6.29
N LEU A 188 -12.48 22.55 6.26
CA LEU A 188 -11.41 21.93 7.05
C LEU A 188 -10.03 22.43 6.59
N MET A 189 -9.73 22.30 5.29
CA MET A 189 -8.49 22.77 4.67
C MET A 189 -8.27 24.27 4.92
N ALA A 190 -9.35 25.07 4.89
CA ALA A 190 -9.31 26.49 5.24
C ALA A 190 -8.91 26.74 6.71
N LYS A 191 -9.44 25.98 7.67
CA LYS A 191 -9.13 26.14 9.10
C LYS A 191 -7.69 25.77 9.46
N GLN A 192 -7.06 24.84 8.73
CA GLN A 192 -5.73 24.32 9.05
C GLN A 192 -4.60 24.86 8.13
N GLY A 193 -4.86 25.95 7.40
CA GLY A 193 -3.86 26.74 6.69
C GLY A 193 -3.45 26.21 5.31
N CYS A 194 -4.44 25.72 4.56
CA CYS A 194 -4.43 25.63 3.10
C CYS A 194 -5.64 26.38 2.50
N LYS A 195 -6.03 27.52 3.09
CA LYS A 195 -7.24 28.26 2.68
C LYS A 195 -7.19 28.66 1.21
N ALA A 196 -6.03 29.11 0.73
CA ALA A 196 -5.86 29.47 -0.67
C ALA A 196 -6.03 28.26 -1.60
N PHE A 197 -5.74 27.04 -1.14
CA PHE A 197 -5.96 25.81 -1.92
C PHE A 197 -7.44 25.42 -1.96
N SER A 198 -8.14 25.48 -0.82
CA SER A 198 -9.59 25.22 -0.81
C SER A 198 -10.38 26.27 -1.57
N ASP A 199 -9.99 27.55 -1.50
CA ASP A 199 -10.55 28.62 -2.32
C ASP A 199 -10.42 28.31 -3.83
N LEU A 200 -9.32 27.70 -4.28
CA LEU A 200 -9.13 27.30 -5.69
C LEU A 200 -9.98 26.09 -6.09
N ILE A 201 -10.16 25.10 -5.20
CA ILE A 201 -11.05 23.96 -5.43
C ILE A 201 -12.48 24.45 -5.69
N THR A 202 -13.01 25.28 -4.79
CA THR A 202 -14.34 25.90 -4.94
C THR A 202 -14.41 26.78 -6.20
N ALA A 203 -13.37 27.56 -6.50
CA ALA A 203 -13.34 28.43 -7.67
C ALA A 203 -13.23 27.70 -9.02
N GLN A 204 -12.94 26.39 -9.03
CA GLN A 204 -12.96 25.54 -10.23
C GLN A 204 -14.11 24.52 -10.23
N GLY A 205 -14.97 24.49 -9.20
CA GLY A 205 -16.08 23.55 -9.08
C GLY A 205 -15.64 22.09 -8.95
N ALA A 206 -14.47 21.85 -8.33
CA ALA A 206 -13.93 20.51 -8.13
C ALA A 206 -14.36 19.87 -6.80
N ASP A 207 -15.09 20.60 -5.97
CA ASP A 207 -15.53 20.22 -4.63
C ASP A 207 -16.44 18.98 -4.62
N GLU A 208 -17.38 18.86 -5.56
CA GLU A 208 -18.18 17.62 -5.73
C GLU A 208 -17.31 16.40 -6.03
N THR A 209 -16.29 16.54 -6.90
CA THR A 209 -15.38 15.45 -7.25
C THR A 209 -14.54 14.99 -6.05
N PHE A 210 -14.01 15.93 -5.26
CA PHE A 210 -13.31 15.59 -4.02
C PHE A 210 -14.25 14.88 -3.04
N THR A 211 -15.49 15.37 -2.89
CA THR A 211 -16.49 14.83 -1.95
C THR A 211 -16.89 13.40 -2.33
N GLN A 212 -17.23 13.16 -3.60
CA GLN A 212 -17.53 11.82 -4.12
C GLN A 212 -16.35 10.85 -3.97
N SER A 213 -15.12 11.34 -4.13
CA SER A 213 -13.92 10.48 -4.00
C SER A 213 -13.65 10.06 -2.55
N VAL A 214 -14.15 10.79 -1.54
CA VAL A 214 -14.03 10.38 -0.12
C VAL A 214 -14.73 9.05 0.14
N GLU A 215 -15.86 8.78 -0.51
CA GLU A 215 -16.62 7.53 -0.30
C GLU A 215 -15.81 6.27 -0.67
N GLY A 216 -14.82 6.39 -1.58
CA GLY A 216 -13.94 5.30 -2.02
C GLY A 216 -12.60 5.20 -1.27
N GLY A 217 -12.28 6.15 -0.40
CA GLY A 217 -10.93 6.31 0.18
C GLY A 217 -10.10 7.35 -0.57
N LEU A 218 -9.81 8.49 0.07
CA LEU A 218 -9.12 9.62 -0.54
C LEU A 218 -8.07 10.24 0.38
N THR A 219 -6.86 10.43 -0.14
CA THR A 219 -5.81 11.23 0.47
C THR A 219 -5.63 12.57 -0.25
N ILE A 220 -5.81 13.68 0.47
CA ILE A 220 -5.62 15.03 -0.09
C ILE A 220 -4.31 15.65 0.40
N PHE A 221 -3.42 15.91 -0.56
CA PHE A 221 -2.15 16.60 -0.33
C PHE A 221 -2.32 18.11 -0.43
N CYS A 222 -2.57 18.73 0.72
CA CYS A 222 -2.96 20.10 0.93
C CYS A 222 -1.74 21.04 0.92
N PRO A 223 -1.45 21.81 -0.16
CA PRO A 223 -0.30 22.71 -0.19
C PRO A 223 -0.52 23.87 0.77
N SER A 224 0.51 24.25 1.53
CA SER A 224 0.42 25.41 2.41
C SER A 224 0.14 26.71 1.63
N ASP A 225 -0.52 27.66 2.28
CA ASP A 225 -0.88 28.94 1.64
C ASP A 225 0.35 29.69 1.09
N ASP A 226 1.51 29.60 1.74
CA ASP A 226 2.77 30.19 1.25
C ASP A 226 3.34 29.44 0.02
N ALA A 227 3.24 28.11 0.00
CA ALA A 227 3.66 27.30 -1.14
C ALA A 227 2.79 27.61 -2.37
N LEU A 228 1.47 27.69 -2.18
CA LEU A 228 0.53 28.00 -3.24
C LEU A 228 0.66 29.46 -3.70
N LYS A 229 0.79 30.43 -2.79
CA LYS A 229 1.06 31.84 -3.09
C LYS A 229 2.29 32.02 -3.98
N SER A 230 3.36 31.27 -3.69
CA SER A 230 4.57 31.25 -4.51
C SER A 230 4.35 30.63 -5.89
N PHE A 231 3.40 29.70 -6.02
CA PHE A 231 3.03 29.03 -7.27
C PHE A 231 1.98 29.79 -8.11
N MET A 232 1.19 30.70 -7.52
CA MET A 232 0.10 31.42 -8.20
C MET A 232 0.45 32.04 -9.57
N PRO A 233 1.66 32.60 -9.82
CA PRO A 233 2.03 33.09 -11.15
C PRO A 233 2.01 31.99 -12.23
N ARG A 234 2.44 30.76 -11.88
CA ARG A 234 2.39 29.59 -12.77
C ARG A 234 0.96 29.09 -12.93
N TYR A 235 0.21 28.98 -11.82
CA TYR A 235 -1.19 28.56 -11.84
C TYR A 235 -2.04 29.41 -12.79
N LYS A 236 -1.90 30.74 -12.74
CA LYS A 236 -2.64 31.67 -13.60
C LYS A 236 -2.41 31.42 -15.10
N ASN A 237 -1.22 30.95 -15.48
CA ASN A 237 -0.81 30.68 -16.86
C ASN A 237 -1.28 29.31 -17.40
N LEU A 238 -1.96 28.49 -16.59
CA LEU A 238 -2.57 27.23 -17.02
C LEU A 238 -3.91 27.47 -17.74
N THR A 239 -4.27 26.56 -18.64
CA THR A 239 -5.63 26.46 -19.21
C THR A 239 -6.66 26.14 -18.12
N ALA A 240 -7.97 26.25 -18.42
CA ALA A 240 -9.01 25.84 -17.48
C ALA A 240 -8.84 24.36 -17.07
N ASP A 241 -8.74 23.47 -18.06
CA ASP A 241 -8.50 22.04 -17.84
C ASP A 241 -7.21 21.79 -17.04
N GLY A 242 -6.13 22.50 -17.37
CA GLY A 242 -4.85 22.37 -16.65
C GLY A 242 -4.90 22.86 -15.20
N LYS A 243 -5.79 23.79 -14.87
CA LYS A 243 -6.06 24.20 -13.49
C LYS A 243 -6.82 23.10 -12.74
N THR A 244 -7.89 22.58 -13.31
CA THR A 244 -8.67 21.49 -12.71
C THR A 244 -7.83 20.22 -12.55
N SER A 245 -7.09 19.78 -13.58
CA SER A 245 -6.19 18.62 -13.49
C SER A 245 -5.09 18.80 -12.44
N LEU A 246 -4.54 20.01 -12.25
CA LEU A 246 -3.58 20.26 -11.18
C LEU A 246 -4.21 20.10 -9.80
N LEU A 247 -5.41 20.66 -9.59
CA LEU A 247 -6.11 20.57 -8.30
C LEU A 247 -6.44 19.11 -7.99
N LEU A 248 -7.06 18.39 -8.94
CA LEU A 248 -7.41 16.98 -8.78
C LEU A 248 -6.18 16.08 -8.55
N TYR A 249 -5.01 16.40 -9.10
CA TYR A 249 -3.78 15.63 -8.85
C TYR A 249 -3.28 15.69 -7.39
N HIS A 250 -3.79 16.62 -6.59
CA HIS A 250 -3.52 16.65 -5.15
C HIS A 250 -4.50 15.76 -4.35
N GLY A 251 -5.58 15.26 -4.98
CA GLY A 251 -6.39 14.17 -4.45
C GLY A 251 -5.91 12.84 -5.03
N VAL A 252 -5.43 11.94 -4.18
CA VAL A 252 -4.96 10.61 -4.55
C VAL A 252 -5.91 9.59 -3.93
N PRO A 253 -6.65 8.78 -4.72
CA PRO A 253 -7.48 7.72 -4.16
C PRO A 253 -6.59 6.67 -3.46
N ASN A 254 -7.07 6.13 -2.34
CA ASN A 254 -6.30 5.19 -1.52
C ASN A 254 -6.23 3.82 -2.21
N ASP A 255 -5.01 3.30 -2.42
CA ASP A 255 -4.75 2.04 -3.12
C ASP A 255 -4.31 0.96 -2.12
N GLY A 256 -5.20 0.65 -1.17
CA GLY A 256 -4.89 -0.08 0.08
C GLY A 256 -4.31 0.85 1.14
N GLU A 257 -3.32 0.38 1.91
CA GLU A 257 -2.52 1.20 2.83
C GLU A 257 -1.54 2.15 2.10
N ASP A 258 -1.25 1.90 0.82
CA ASP A 258 -0.24 2.63 0.03
C ASP A 258 -0.83 3.86 -0.68
N VAL A 259 -0.28 5.05 -0.41
CA VAL A 259 -0.56 6.27 -1.21
C VAL A 259 0.58 6.54 -2.19
N LYS A 260 0.36 6.29 -3.49
CA LYS A 260 1.40 6.37 -4.53
C LYS A 260 1.41 7.73 -5.25
N ILE A 261 2.47 8.52 -5.04
CA ILE A 261 2.72 9.77 -5.78
C ILE A 261 4.02 9.65 -6.60
N GLU A 262 3.91 9.60 -7.92
CA GLU A 262 5.06 9.69 -8.84
C GLU A 262 5.23 11.09 -9.44
N THR A 263 5.90 12.01 -8.74
CA THR A 263 6.27 13.33 -9.29
C THR A 263 7.76 13.41 -9.64
N LYS A 264 8.12 13.06 -10.89
CA LYS A 264 9.49 13.26 -11.43
C LYS A 264 9.92 14.73 -11.61
N VAL A 265 9.06 15.67 -11.19
CA VAL A 265 9.21 17.12 -11.38
C VAL A 265 9.45 17.87 -10.05
N VAL A 266 8.97 17.34 -8.92
CA VAL A 266 9.09 17.98 -7.61
C VAL A 266 9.04 16.95 -6.48
N THR A 267 9.80 17.20 -5.40
CA THR A 267 9.71 16.44 -4.14
C THR A 267 9.15 17.36 -3.07
N ALA A 268 7.92 17.09 -2.61
CA ALA A 268 7.27 17.82 -1.52
C ALA A 268 7.47 17.09 -0.19
N THR A 269 7.53 17.84 0.92
CA THR A 269 7.63 17.30 2.28
C THR A 269 6.28 17.42 2.96
N ILE A 270 5.80 16.36 3.62
CA ILE A 270 4.67 16.45 4.55
C ILE A 270 5.13 17.28 5.76
N LYS A 271 4.33 18.29 6.13
CA LYS A 271 4.58 19.23 7.24
C LYS A 271 3.58 19.10 8.39
N GLY A 272 2.56 18.27 8.23
CA GLY A 272 1.56 18.00 9.26
C GLY A 272 0.38 17.23 8.68
N THR A 273 -0.44 16.71 9.57
CA THR A 273 -1.66 15.94 9.25
C THR A 273 -2.86 16.77 9.71
N LEU A 274 -3.86 16.92 8.83
CA LEU A 274 -5.08 17.70 9.09
C LEU A 274 -6.21 16.77 9.56
N ILE A 275 -6.37 15.63 8.88
CA ILE A 275 -7.19 14.46 9.26
C ILE A 275 -6.40 13.22 8.83
N ASP A 276 -6.53 12.14 9.60
CA ASP A 276 -5.98 10.80 9.36
C ASP A 276 -7.04 9.78 9.82
N GLU A 277 -8.24 9.85 9.22
CA GLU A 277 -9.42 9.10 9.65
C GLU A 277 -10.08 8.50 8.40
N ASP A 278 -9.99 7.19 8.22
CA ASP A 278 -10.55 6.52 7.04
C ASP A 278 -12.07 6.79 6.91
N PRO A 279 -12.56 7.09 5.69
CA PRO A 279 -11.86 7.02 4.40
C PRO A 279 -11.12 8.30 3.93
N LEU A 280 -10.90 9.33 4.77
CA LEU A 280 -10.27 10.60 4.38
C LEU A 280 -8.97 10.90 5.13
N ALA A 281 -7.84 10.88 4.41
CA ALA A 281 -6.60 11.47 4.90
C ALA A 281 -6.38 12.86 4.27
N VAL A 282 -5.86 13.82 5.04
CA VAL A 282 -5.47 15.15 4.52
C VAL A 282 -4.12 15.54 5.09
N TYR A 283 -3.09 15.60 4.24
CA TYR A 283 -1.71 15.92 4.65
C TYR A 283 -1.28 17.28 4.14
N LYS A 284 -0.72 18.11 5.02
CA LYS A 284 -0.13 19.40 4.65
C LYS A 284 1.21 19.20 3.97
N ILE A 285 1.43 19.81 2.81
CA ILE A 285 2.72 19.76 2.10
C ILE A 285 3.35 21.13 1.86
N ASP A 286 4.68 21.17 1.78
CA ASP A 286 5.47 22.41 1.63
C ASP A 286 5.63 22.93 0.20
N LYS A 287 5.19 22.18 -0.81
CA LYS A 287 5.31 22.52 -2.24
C LYS A 287 4.07 22.01 -2.98
N VAL A 288 3.67 22.70 -4.03
CA VAL A 288 2.62 22.23 -4.95
C VAL A 288 3.15 21.04 -5.76
N LEU A 289 2.40 19.95 -5.83
CA LEU A 289 2.71 18.77 -6.66
C LEU A 289 2.56 19.13 -8.14
N LEU A 290 3.46 18.63 -8.98
CA LEU A 290 3.55 19.00 -10.40
C LEU A 290 3.39 17.75 -11.30
N PRO A 291 2.21 17.56 -11.94
CA PRO A 291 2.00 16.49 -12.92
C PRO A 291 2.98 16.61 -14.09
N SER A 292 3.61 15.50 -14.47
CA SER A 292 4.55 15.47 -15.61
C SER A 292 3.91 15.91 -16.92
N GLU A 293 2.63 15.63 -17.13
CA GLU A 293 1.92 16.02 -18.35
C GLU A 293 1.71 17.52 -18.49
N LEU A 294 1.58 18.25 -17.38
CA LEU A 294 1.44 19.70 -17.37
C LEU A 294 2.80 20.43 -17.31
N PHE A 295 3.85 19.79 -16.78
CA PHE A 295 5.14 20.42 -16.47
C PHE A 295 6.34 19.63 -17.00
N LYS A 296 6.26 19.14 -18.25
CA LYS A 296 7.33 18.36 -18.91
C LYS A 296 8.70 19.03 -18.73
N VAL A 297 9.59 18.36 -18.01
CA VAL A 297 10.98 18.80 -17.85
C VAL A 297 11.68 18.62 -19.20
N ALA A 298 12.10 19.72 -19.81
CA ALA A 298 12.92 19.65 -21.02
C ALA A 298 14.21 18.87 -20.71
N PRO A 299 14.60 17.88 -21.54
CA PRO A 299 15.87 17.18 -21.33
C PRO A 299 17.02 18.19 -21.37
N PRO A 300 18.02 18.07 -20.47
CA PRO A 300 19.13 19.02 -20.44
C PRO A 300 19.84 19.02 -21.79
N ALA A 301 19.92 20.19 -22.41
CA ALA A 301 20.52 20.35 -23.73
C ALA A 301 21.99 19.88 -23.72
N PRO A 302 22.50 19.21 -24.77
CA PRO A 302 23.87 18.69 -24.79
C PRO A 302 24.97 19.78 -24.81
N GLY A 303 25.31 20.29 -23.63
CA GLY A 303 26.66 20.69 -23.25
C GLY A 303 27.13 22.11 -23.60
N THR A 304 27.76 22.73 -22.59
CA THR A 304 29.04 23.43 -22.79
C THR A 304 30.04 22.90 -21.76
N LYS A 305 31.03 22.11 -22.22
CA LYS A 305 32.20 21.77 -21.40
C LYS A 305 33.09 23.01 -21.29
N SER A 306 33.23 23.58 -20.10
CA SER A 306 34.43 24.33 -19.73
C SER A 306 35.32 23.43 -18.87
N ALA A 307 36.55 23.19 -19.31
CA ALA A 307 37.49 22.30 -18.62
C ALA A 307 38.93 22.80 -18.76
N LYS A 308 39.74 22.47 -17.74
CA LYS A 308 41.20 22.70 -17.55
C LYS A 308 41.55 24.12 -17.04
N SER A 309 42.58 24.28 -16.21
CA SER A 309 43.68 23.37 -15.76
C SER A 309 43.72 23.26 -14.21
N ARG A 310 44.05 22.13 -13.54
CA ARG A 310 45.23 21.21 -13.58
C ARG A 310 46.53 21.87 -13.07
N ALA A 311 47.36 21.33 -12.17
CA ALA A 311 47.30 20.29 -11.10
C ALA A 311 48.66 20.30 -10.31
N GLN A 312 48.90 19.29 -9.44
CA GLN A 312 50.18 18.89 -8.78
C GLN A 312 50.59 19.65 -7.50
N ASP A 313 51.38 19.10 -6.56
CA ASP A 313 51.58 17.71 -6.06
C ASP A 313 52.31 17.77 -4.68
N GLU A 314 52.34 16.64 -3.97
CA GLU A 314 53.05 16.21 -2.74
C GLU A 314 54.11 17.06 -1.96
N ALA A 315 54.12 16.86 -0.62
CA ALA A 315 55.23 16.93 0.37
C ALA A 315 56.04 18.24 0.53
N ASP A 316 56.45 18.70 1.73
CA ASP A 316 57.14 18.01 2.84
C ASP A 316 57.09 18.87 4.14
N ALA A 317 57.56 18.37 5.29
CA ALA A 317 57.73 19.11 6.55
C ALA A 317 59.22 19.50 6.78
N PRO A 318 59.55 20.50 7.65
CA PRO A 318 59.61 20.25 9.11
C PRO A 318 59.29 21.45 10.03
N GLY A 319 59.18 21.19 11.34
CA GLY A 319 59.13 22.21 12.42
C GLY A 319 60.51 22.82 12.76
N PRO A 320 60.60 23.78 13.72
CA PRO A 320 60.65 23.45 15.16
C PRO A 320 59.90 24.46 16.08
N ALA A 321 59.23 24.05 17.18
CA ALA A 321 59.70 23.78 18.56
C ALA A 321 59.61 24.98 19.54
N GLY A 322 59.29 24.69 20.81
CA GLY A 322 59.15 25.67 21.91
C GLY A 322 58.37 25.10 23.09
N ASP A 323 59.06 24.33 23.95
CA ASP A 323 58.54 23.82 25.24
C ASP A 323 58.40 24.92 26.30
N GLU A 324 57.48 24.74 27.25
CA GLU A 324 57.79 24.87 28.70
C GLU A 324 56.64 24.30 29.58
N VAL A 325 57.02 23.48 30.59
CA VAL A 325 56.16 22.89 31.63
C VAL A 325 56.96 22.90 32.94
N PRO A 326 56.39 23.44 34.04
CA PRO A 326 56.13 22.63 35.25
C PRO A 326 54.86 23.08 36.02
N ALA A 327 54.34 22.44 37.07
CA ALA A 327 54.30 21.04 37.54
C ALA A 327 53.31 20.95 38.75
N ASP A 328 53.21 19.78 39.37
CA ASP A 328 52.76 19.52 40.76
C ASP A 328 51.25 19.43 41.11
N GLU A 329 50.79 18.16 41.12
CA GLU A 329 50.13 17.42 42.22
C GLU A 329 49.23 18.13 43.27
N ASN A 330 48.04 17.55 43.54
CA ASN A 330 47.82 16.69 44.73
C ASN A 330 46.39 16.06 44.77
N SER A 331 46.33 14.77 45.12
CA SER A 331 45.28 13.92 45.76
C SER A 331 43.94 14.57 46.20
N SER A 332 42.76 13.92 46.28
CA SER A 332 42.37 12.50 46.44
C SER A 332 40.81 12.39 46.31
N ASN A 333 40.06 11.26 46.35
CA ASN A 333 40.33 9.81 46.48
C ASN A 333 39.12 9.00 45.89
N ASP A 334 39.04 7.70 46.19
CA ASP A 334 37.88 6.77 46.19
C ASP A 334 37.20 6.39 44.86
N GLY A 335 37.35 5.12 44.50
CA GLY A 335 36.66 4.49 43.38
C GLY A 335 36.16 3.09 43.73
N VAL A 336 35.48 2.46 42.77
CA VAL A 336 35.15 1.02 42.80
C VAL A 336 35.66 0.40 41.50
N ARG A 337 36.39 -0.72 41.64
CA ARG A 337 36.99 -1.48 40.53
C ARG A 337 36.06 -2.63 40.16
N LEU A 338 35.87 -2.88 38.87
CA LEU A 338 35.61 -4.24 38.38
C LEU A 338 36.54 -4.54 37.21
N VAL A 339 37.06 -5.77 37.21
CA VAL A 339 38.06 -6.30 36.28
C VAL A 339 37.36 -7.25 35.30
N GLY A 340 37.76 -7.25 34.04
CA GLY A 340 37.20 -8.16 33.02
C GLY A 340 37.93 -8.04 31.68
N ASP A 341 38.97 -8.84 31.52
CA ASP A 341 39.83 -8.91 30.34
C ASP A 341 39.22 -9.80 29.23
N GLY A 342 39.72 -9.67 27.98
CA GLY A 342 39.43 -10.61 26.89
C GLY A 342 38.79 -10.01 25.63
N GLY A 343 39.60 -9.76 24.60
CA GLY A 343 39.12 -9.40 23.26
C GLY A 343 38.68 -10.61 22.41
N LEU A 344 37.85 -10.38 21.39
CA LEU A 344 37.46 -11.42 20.42
C LEU A 344 37.16 -10.87 19.02
N LEU A 345 38.08 -11.21 18.10
CA LEU A 345 37.94 -11.48 16.66
C LEU A 345 36.63 -11.05 15.94
N SER A 346 36.78 -10.11 15.01
CA SER A 346 35.82 -9.83 13.94
C SER A 346 35.77 -10.98 12.92
N LEU A 347 34.63 -11.69 12.83
CA LEU A 347 34.33 -12.59 11.70
C LEU A 347 33.42 -11.91 10.68
N SER A 348 33.95 -11.66 9.49
CA SER A 348 33.20 -11.27 8.30
C SER A 348 32.69 -12.50 7.54
N PHE A 349 31.38 -12.76 7.63
CA PHE A 349 30.73 -13.84 6.87
C PHE A 349 30.32 -13.35 5.47
N SER A 350 31.07 -13.75 4.44
CA SER A 350 30.69 -13.59 3.04
C SER A 350 30.03 -14.89 2.54
N LEU A 351 28.74 -14.85 2.23
CA LEU A 351 27.98 -16.03 1.84
C LEU A 351 28.21 -16.37 0.36
N VAL A 352 28.96 -17.44 0.09
CA VAL A 352 29.13 -18.00 -1.25
C VAL A 352 27.91 -18.84 -1.62
N LEU A 353 27.30 -18.52 -2.76
CA LEU A 353 26.16 -19.26 -3.32
C LEU A 353 26.66 -20.57 -3.97
N GLY A 354 26.32 -21.71 -3.38
CA GLY A 354 26.69 -23.04 -3.88
C GLY A 354 25.48 -23.86 -4.33
N VAL A 355 25.38 -24.13 -5.63
CA VAL A 355 24.41 -25.09 -6.20
C VAL A 355 24.97 -26.51 -6.06
N LEU A 356 24.15 -27.46 -5.58
CA LEU A 356 24.44 -28.88 -5.72
C LEU A 356 23.19 -29.66 -6.11
N VAL A 357 23.22 -30.23 -7.32
CA VAL A 357 22.28 -31.25 -7.80
C VAL A 357 23.09 -32.49 -8.15
N CYS A 358 22.86 -33.57 -7.40
CA CYS A 358 23.13 -34.98 -7.76
C CYS A 358 22.20 -35.81 -6.84
N ALA A 359 21.13 -36.40 -7.36
CA ALA A 359 21.13 -37.68 -8.08
C ALA A 359 21.31 -38.90 -7.16
N PHE A 360 20.19 -39.36 -6.59
CA PHE A 360 19.77 -40.76 -6.50
C PHE A 360 18.23 -40.83 -6.52
#